data_AF-C4JZ63-F1
#
_entry.id   AF-C4JZ63-F1
#
_cell.length_a   1.000
_cell.length_b   1.000
_cell.length_c   1.000
_cell.angle_alpha   90.00
_cell.angle_beta   90.00
_cell.angle_gamma   90.00
#
_symmetry.space_group_name_H-M   'P 1'
#
loop_
_entity.id
_entity.type
_entity.pdbx_description
1 polymer ?
#
loop_
_entity_poly.entity_id
_entity_poly.type
_entity_poly.pdbx_seq_one_letter_code
_entity_poly.pdbx_strand_id
1 'polypeptide(L)' 'MVSYDTVPMVEEKTKYIVKKGLGGAMWWEASGDRGANKATKAGGSLMATFYEDAVKMGKKFDKSMNVLSYPETAMYF' A
#
# COMPACT_ATOMS: atom_id res chain seq x y z
N MET A 1 3.06 -6.14 -26.51
CA MET A 1 2.73 -6.84 -25.25
C MET A 1 3.05 -5.91 -24.09
N VAL A 2 2.20 -5.82 -23.07
CA VAL A 2 2.43 -4.98 -21.87
C VAL A 2 2.37 -5.87 -20.64
N SER A 3 3.40 -5.82 -19.79
CA SER A 3 3.46 -6.58 -18.53
C SER A 3 3.02 -5.68 -17.38
N TYR A 4 2.10 -6.17 -16.54
CA TYR A 4 1.60 -5.47 -15.36
C TYR A 4 0.93 -6.46 -14.40
N ASP A 5 0.79 -6.06 -13.13
CA ASP A 5 0.08 -6.86 -12.13
C ASP A 5 -1.43 -6.71 -12.24
N THR A 6 -2.14 -7.83 -12.09
CA THR A 6 -3.59 -7.85 -11.88
C THR A 6 -3.91 -8.00 -10.39
N VAL A 7 -5.18 -7.85 -10.00
CA VAL A 7 -5.63 -8.11 -8.62
C VAL A 7 -5.15 -9.50 -8.14
N PRO A 8 -5.40 -10.62 -8.85
CA PRO A 8 -4.89 -11.94 -8.44
C PRO A 8 -3.37 -11.99 -8.25
N MET A 9 -2.59 -11.25 -9.05
CA MET A 9 -1.14 -11.20 -8.89
C MET A 9 -0.72 -10.54 -7.57
N VAL A 10 -1.43 -9.49 -7.16
CA VAL A 10 -1.20 -8.84 -5.86
C VAL A 10 -1.63 -9.72 -4.70
N GLU A 11 -2.70 -10.52 -4.84
CA GLU A 11 -3.09 -11.50 -3.83
C GLU A 11 -1.95 -12.51 -3.58
N GLU A 12 -1.32 -13.04 -4.64
CA GLU A 12 -0.17 -13.95 -4.53
C GLU A 12 1.06 -13.28 -3.91
N LYS A 13 1.37 -12.05 -4.31
CA LYS A 13 2.46 -11.26 -3.70
C LYS A 13 2.18 -10.98 -2.22
N THR A 14 0.92 -10.72 -1.85
CA THR A 14 0.51 -10.52 -0.46
C THR A 14 0.72 -11.78 0.36
N LYS A 15 0.32 -12.95 -0.17
CA LYS A 15 0.58 -14.25 0.47
C LYS A 15 2.07 -14.45 0.70
N TYR A 16 2.90 -14.16 -0.30
CA TYR A 16 4.35 -14.26 -0.18
C TYR A 16 4.91 -13.36 0.93
N ILE A 17 4.53 -12.08 0.93
CA ILE A 17 4.94 -11.08 1.93
C ILE A 17 4.59 -11.53 3.34
N VAL A 18 3.36 -11.97 3.58
CA VAL A 18 2.91 -12.39 4.91
C VAL A 18 3.60 -13.69 5.34
N LYS A 19 3.64 -14.71 4.46
CA LYS A 19 4.27 -16.01 4.78
C LYS A 19 5.77 -15.90 5.06
N LYS A 20 6.46 -14.95 4.43
CA LYS A 20 7.89 -14.71 4.63
C LYS A 20 8.19 -13.73 5.77
N GLY A 21 7.16 -13.15 6.41
CA GLY A 21 7.35 -12.18 7.48
C GLY A 21 8.00 -10.86 7.01
N LEU A 22 7.79 -10.47 5.75
CA LEU A 22 8.39 -9.24 5.22
C LEU A 22 7.70 -7.99 5.77
N GLY A 23 8.43 -6.86 5.80
CA GLY A 23 8.01 -5.60 6.42
C GLY A 23 6.71 -5.02 5.84
N GLY A 24 6.50 -5.10 4.53
CA GLY A 24 5.32 -4.55 3.88
C GLY A 24 5.41 -4.60 2.36
N ALA A 25 4.69 -3.71 1.70
CA ALA A 25 4.75 -3.48 0.26
C ALA A 25 4.96 -1.98 -0.01
N MET A 26 5.56 -1.69 -1.17
CA MET A 26 5.79 -0.34 -1.67
C MET A 26 5.37 -0.33 -3.14
N TRP A 27 4.81 0.79 -3.59
CA TRP A 27 4.38 0.98 -4.98
C TRP A 27 5.06 2.19 -5.58
N TRP A 28 5.41 2.04 -6.85
CA TRP A 28 5.80 3.13 -7.72
C TRP A 28 4.80 3.18 -8.89
N GLU A 29 3.91 4.16 -8.98
CA GLU A 29 3.62 5.23 -8.02
C GLU A 29 2.09 5.35 -7.80
N ALA A 30 1.64 6.31 -6.99
CA ALA A 30 0.26 6.38 -6.54
C ALA A 30 -0.76 6.69 -7.65
N SER A 31 -0.39 7.53 -8.63
CA SER A 31 -1.27 7.95 -9.73
C SER A 31 -1.60 6.82 -10.72
N GLY A 32 -0.76 5.78 -10.76
CA GLY A 32 -0.95 4.59 -11.58
C GLY A 32 -1.98 3.58 -11.03
N ASP A 33 -2.45 3.72 -9.79
CA ASP A 33 -3.42 2.79 -9.21
C ASP A 33 -4.88 3.17 -9.52
N ARG A 34 -5.76 2.17 -9.58
CA ARG A 34 -7.18 2.40 -9.89
C ARG A 34 -7.92 3.02 -8.71
N GLY A 35 -8.78 4.00 -9.02
CA GLY A 35 -9.75 4.54 -8.07
C GLY A 35 -9.23 5.68 -7.19
N ALA A 36 -7.93 6.00 -7.21
CA ALA A 36 -7.33 7.11 -6.46
C ALA A 36 -7.84 7.19 -5.01
N ASN A 37 -8.49 8.28 -4.60
CA ASN A 37 -9.05 8.47 -3.26
C ASN A 37 -10.27 7.59 -2.92
N LYS A 38 -10.78 6.82 -3.88
CA LYS A 38 -11.89 5.84 -3.74
C LYS A 38 -11.42 4.42 -4.07
N ALA A 39 -10.11 4.16 -3.98
CA ALA A 39 -9.51 2.87 -4.25
C ALA A 39 -10.15 1.76 -3.39
N THR A 40 -10.57 0.68 -4.05
CA THR A 40 -11.09 -0.54 -3.40
C THR A 40 -10.58 -1.75 -4.15
N LYS A 41 -10.44 -2.91 -3.47
CA LYS A 41 -10.10 -4.17 -4.15
C LYS A 41 -11.09 -4.52 -5.26
N ALA A 42 -12.40 -4.36 -4.99
CA ALA A 42 -13.45 -4.60 -5.97
C ALA A 42 -13.37 -3.66 -7.19
N GLY A 43 -12.93 -2.41 -6.98
CA GLY A 43 -12.65 -1.44 -8.05
C GLY A 43 -11.32 -1.68 -8.80
N GLY A 44 -10.59 -2.74 -8.45
CA GLY A 44 -9.36 -3.13 -9.13
C GLY A 44 -8.11 -2.38 -8.69
N SER A 45 -8.13 -1.72 -7.52
CA SER A 45 -6.94 -1.11 -6.89
C SER A 45 -5.99 -2.19 -6.40
N LEU A 46 -4.72 -2.08 -6.80
CA LEU A 46 -3.65 -2.97 -6.36
C LEU A 46 -3.24 -2.65 -4.91
N MET A 47 -3.19 -1.38 -4.53
CA MET A 47 -2.82 -0.97 -3.18
C MET A 47 -3.88 -1.40 -2.15
N ALA A 48 -5.16 -1.20 -2.48
CA ALA A 48 -6.27 -1.67 -1.63
C ALA A 48 -6.32 -3.20 -1.53
N THR A 49 -6.04 -3.91 -2.64
CA THR A 49 -5.96 -5.38 -2.64
C THR A 49 -4.95 -5.88 -1.61
N PHE A 50 -3.72 -5.34 -1.62
CA PHE A 50 -2.71 -5.72 -0.63
C PHE A 50 -3.16 -5.40 0.79
N TYR A 51 -3.66 -4.19 1.03
CA TYR A 51 -4.04 -3.77 2.38
C TYR A 51 -5.13 -4.67 2.97
N GLU A 52 -6.22 -4.87 2.23
CA GLU A 52 -7.34 -5.70 2.68
C GLU A 52 -6.91 -7.15 2.97
N ASP A 53 -6.13 -7.76 2.08
CA ASP A 53 -5.71 -9.14 2.22
C ASP A 53 -4.65 -9.32 3.30
N ALA A 54 -3.70 -8.39 3.42
CA ALA A 54 -2.70 -8.41 4.48
C ALA A 54 -3.36 -8.34 5.86
N VAL A 55 -4.37 -7.48 6.04
CA VAL A 55 -5.17 -7.39 7.28
C VAL A 55 -5.93 -8.70 7.53
N LYS A 56 -6.62 -9.25 6.52
CA LYS A 56 -7.33 -10.54 6.64
C LYS A 56 -6.38 -11.69 7.04
N MET A 57 -5.14 -11.64 6.59
CA MET A 57 -4.10 -12.61 6.95
C MET A 57 -3.40 -12.31 8.29
N GLY A 58 -3.86 -11.32 9.04
CA GLY A 58 -3.35 -11.00 10.38
C GLY A 58 -2.08 -10.14 10.42
N LYS A 59 -1.64 -9.58 9.28
CA LYS A 59 -0.52 -8.62 9.27
C LYS A 59 -0.95 -7.33 9.96
N LYS A 60 -0.15 -6.87 10.92
CA LYS A 60 -0.31 -5.57 11.58
C LYS A 60 0.52 -4.52 10.82
N PHE A 61 -0.07 -3.37 10.56
CA PHE A 61 0.61 -2.21 9.98
C PHE A 61 1.27 -1.38 11.08
N ASP A 62 2.37 -0.72 10.74
CA ASP A 62 3.02 0.22 11.66
C ASP A 62 2.04 1.34 12.05
N LYS A 63 2.06 1.68 13.33
CA LYS A 63 1.21 2.71 13.96
C LYS A 63 2.06 3.79 14.63
N SER A 64 3.35 3.86 14.31
CA SER A 64 4.22 4.94 14.75
C SER A 64 3.61 6.29 14.35
N MET A 65 3.62 7.24 15.28
CA MET A 65 3.11 8.59 15.03
C MET A 65 4.11 9.35 14.16
N ASN A 66 3.61 10.17 13.23
CA ASN A 66 4.46 11.08 12.49
C ASN A 66 4.99 12.20 13.41
N VAL A 67 6.09 12.84 12.98
CA VAL A 67 6.60 14.05 13.62
C VAL A 67 5.93 15.25 12.96
N LEU A 68 5.33 16.13 13.77
CA LEU A 68 4.66 17.36 13.32
C LEU A 68 5.39 18.65 13.74
N SER A 69 6.32 18.54 14.68
CA SER A 69 7.09 19.69 15.15
C SER A 69 8.36 19.85 14.32
N TYR A 70 8.43 20.94 13.55
CA TYR A 70 9.59 21.32 12.76
C TYR A 70 9.97 22.78 13.06
N PRO A 71 10.45 23.09 14.27
CA PRO A 71 10.65 24.47 14.74
C PRO A 71 11.73 25.24 13.95
N GLU A 72 12.63 24.54 13.27
CA GLU A 72 13.70 25.15 12.45
C GLU A 72 13.31 25.33 10.98
N THR A 73 12.12 24.89 10.58
CA THR A 73 11.63 25.13 9.21
C THR A 73 11.24 26.59 9.08
N ALA A 74 12.05 27.37 8.35
CA ALA A 74 11.67 28.70 7.93
C ALA A 74 10.55 28.62 6.88
N MET A 75 9.29 28.65 7.33
CA MET A 75 8.17 28.99 6.45
C MET A 75 8.09 30.50 6.32
N TYR A 76 8.72 31.03 5.27
CA TYR A 76 8.47 32.39 4.84
C TYR A 76 7.03 32.46 4.32
N PHE A 77 6.19 33.24 5.00
CA PHE A 77 4.85 33.60 4.53
C PHE A 77 4.94 34.71 3.48
#